data_AF-A0A7C4EIT1-F1
#
_entry.id   AF-A0A7C4EIT1-F1
#
_cell.length_a   1.000
_cell.length_b   1.000
_cell.length_c   1.000
_cell.angle_alpha   90.00
_cell.angle_beta   90.00
_cell.angle_gamma   90.00
#
_symmetry.space_group_name_H-M   'P 1'
#
loop_
_entity.id
_entity.type
_entity.pdbx_description
1 polymer ?
#
loop_
_entity_poly.entity_id
_entity_poly.type
_entity_poly.pdbx_seq_one_letter_code
_entity_poly.pdbx_strand_id
1 'polypeptide(L)'
;MTYHRLPLAVCMTVLAPLALGQSAGTQPWPAPVPGFVPPAAGEHPRLLFRKADLPALKRKAQTPAGAAMIARLKYLLGGGEAMPAEFNPNPPLNIGAKGPSQLKPGAFTVNHAAGFGLLYQLTGNRKYADLARQCLEKVFEGQVDRDERYSWKSPGTGFRLSGVHQGVAIAYDLCYDAWPEDYRLRVVKEIQTNAPKGMAGTQGDCTLELLAAGGKYPPSSNHFGAYLAGAGFAALAIYGDAGADKPRLDKILAQVDKSLHTLFTNGFGDGGWFGEGSGSDKTAILPGVVGLMQALRIASGKDWCEGAPNGRMVILTRALELVPGADAVHRPERGNYAYGTRFWGAGRNEFRDRGGWSADGLFAIGIGALPERFRPGMVWIYENFVEPDTKPEQRIYEARIDPIHAVYAFVNWPIDKPAANPSGVFPLAVHDSLHGYVLCRNKFEGKDDCLFTGLARRGPVGYHKNRAPQRVDVWGLGLRTTMGSLRGETTHWQAGADGSACFTIGGVPWAVDYSGASGATAVIVNVGGEPGKAAGSGQARAAAHTVTAGGKTYNLLILGTGNLPDPKADGDKITLGGQTIACDGQKITLGKFSPAR
;
A
#
# COMPACT_ATOMS: atom_id res chain seq x y z
N MET A 1 -42.28 35.10 -34.23
CA MET A 1 -40.87 35.47 -34.01
C MET A 1 -40.73 35.96 -32.58
N THR A 2 -40.38 35.07 -31.67
CA THR A 2 -40.31 35.34 -30.23
C THR A 2 -38.95 34.85 -29.74
N TYR A 3 -38.10 35.79 -29.35
CA TYR A 3 -36.77 35.54 -28.82
C TYR A 3 -36.87 35.11 -27.35
N HIS A 4 -36.47 33.88 -27.04
CA HIS A 4 -36.16 33.45 -25.68
C HIS A 4 -34.67 33.70 -25.38
N ARG A 5 -34.41 34.54 -24.37
CA ARG A 5 -33.08 34.72 -23.76
C ARG A 5 -32.87 33.63 -22.71
N LEU A 6 -31.86 32.77 -22.90
CA LEU A 6 -31.32 31.92 -21.83
C LEU A 6 -30.40 32.76 -20.92
N PRO A 7 -30.37 32.51 -19.60
CA PRO A 7 -29.35 33.10 -18.73
C PRO A 7 -28.04 32.32 -18.85
N LEU A 8 -26.95 33.08 -19.04
CA LEU A 8 -25.58 32.61 -19.03
C LEU A 8 -25.19 32.23 -17.59
N ALA A 9 -25.05 30.94 -17.29
CA ALA A 9 -24.50 30.49 -16.01
C ALA A 9 -22.98 30.66 -16.03
N VAL A 10 -22.48 31.63 -15.27
CA VAL A 10 -21.04 31.84 -15.03
C VAL A 10 -20.55 30.76 -14.08
N CYS A 11 -19.90 29.72 -14.62
CA CYS A 11 -19.09 28.80 -13.82
C CYS A 11 -17.86 29.55 -13.28
N MET A 12 -17.93 30.01 -12.02
CA MET A 12 -16.72 30.39 -11.28
C MET A 12 -15.95 29.12 -10.90
N THR A 13 -14.95 28.78 -11.69
CA THR A 13 -13.91 27.83 -11.33
C THR A 13 -13.05 28.46 -10.23
N VAL A 14 -13.30 28.09 -8.98
CA VAL A 14 -12.40 28.42 -7.87
C VAL A 14 -11.16 27.52 -8.00
N LEU A 15 -10.13 28.02 -8.67
CA LEU A 15 -8.79 27.44 -8.62
C LEU A 15 -8.24 27.65 -7.21
N ALA A 16 -8.37 26.64 -6.36
CA ALA A 16 -7.63 26.59 -5.11
C ALA A 16 -6.12 26.53 -5.44
N PRO A 17 -5.28 27.39 -4.86
CA PRO A 17 -3.84 27.29 -5.05
C PRO A 17 -3.36 25.99 -4.39
N LEU A 18 -2.92 25.03 -5.22
CA LEU A 18 -2.12 23.89 -4.78
C LEU A 18 -0.86 24.46 -4.13
N ALA A 19 -0.76 24.30 -2.80
CA ALA A 19 0.38 24.72 -2.02
C ALA A 19 1.66 24.10 -2.59
N LEU A 20 2.56 24.99 -2.96
CA LEU A 20 3.79 24.77 -3.71
C LEU A 20 4.80 23.95 -2.90
N GLY A 21 5.72 23.30 -3.63
CA GLY A 21 6.93 22.69 -3.10
C GLY A 21 7.72 23.69 -2.25
N GLN A 22 7.51 23.65 -0.94
CA GLN A 22 8.52 24.11 0.00
C GLN A 22 9.70 23.14 -0.12
N SER A 23 10.91 23.69 0.00
CA SER A 23 12.07 22.92 0.42
C SER A 23 11.67 22.00 1.59
N ALA A 24 12.33 20.85 1.74
CA ALA A 24 12.11 19.92 2.85
C ALA A 24 12.45 20.56 4.22
N GLY A 25 11.68 21.58 4.60
CA GLY A 25 11.60 22.11 5.93
C GLY A 25 11.05 21.02 6.83
N THR A 26 11.53 21.04 8.05
CA THR A 26 11.24 20.13 9.16
C THR A 26 9.77 20.19 9.59
N GLN A 27 8.84 19.89 8.68
CA GLN A 27 7.44 19.66 9.04
C GLN A 27 7.44 18.53 10.07
N PRO A 28 6.74 18.70 11.21
CA PRO A 28 6.65 17.66 12.21
C PRO A 28 6.08 16.39 11.57
N TRP A 29 6.67 15.24 11.91
CA TRP A 29 6.25 13.95 11.38
C TRP A 29 6.05 12.96 12.54
N PRO A 30 4.85 12.37 12.71
CA PRO A 30 3.65 12.52 11.87
C PRO A 30 3.11 13.97 11.87
N ALA A 31 2.48 14.37 10.76
CA ALA A 31 1.90 15.71 10.66
C ALA A 31 0.62 15.80 11.50
N PRO A 32 0.35 16.93 12.16
CA PRO A 32 -0.92 17.15 12.84
C PRO A 32 -2.06 17.25 11.82
N VAL A 33 -3.20 16.64 12.13
CA VAL A 33 -4.40 16.74 11.30
C VAL A 33 -5.05 18.11 11.48
N PRO A 34 -5.24 18.91 10.41
CA PRO A 34 -5.87 20.22 10.51
C PRO A 34 -7.27 20.14 11.11
N GLY A 35 -7.55 20.98 12.12
CA GLY A 35 -8.85 21.03 12.78
C GLY A 35 -9.20 19.80 13.62
N PHE A 36 -8.22 18.95 13.94
CA PHE A 36 -8.45 17.76 14.74
C PHE A 36 -9.01 18.06 16.13
N VAL A 37 -10.06 17.32 16.51
CA VAL A 37 -10.64 17.30 17.84
C VAL A 37 -10.48 15.88 18.40
N PRO A 38 -9.81 15.71 19.56
CA PRO A 38 -9.69 14.40 20.21
C PRO A 38 -11.05 13.76 20.49
N PRO A 39 -11.18 12.43 20.36
CA PRO A 39 -12.34 11.70 20.85
C PRO A 39 -12.67 11.99 22.30
N ALA A 40 -13.94 12.25 22.59
CA ALA A 40 -14.40 12.29 23.96
C ALA A 40 -14.26 10.90 24.62
N ALA A 41 -14.21 10.86 25.95
CA ALA A 41 -14.18 9.61 26.69
C ALA A 41 -15.42 8.76 26.36
N GLY A 42 -15.22 7.48 26.04
CA GLY A 42 -16.29 6.57 25.59
C GLY A 42 -16.91 6.92 24.24
N GLU A 43 -16.31 7.80 23.44
CA GLU A 43 -16.81 8.11 22.10
C GLU A 43 -16.37 7.06 21.07
N HIS A 44 -17.37 6.41 20.46
CA HIS A 44 -17.20 5.38 19.44
C HIS A 44 -18.27 5.52 18.34
N PRO A 45 -18.01 5.17 17.07
CA PRO A 45 -16.74 4.71 16.53
C PRO A 45 -15.68 5.82 16.47
N ARG A 46 -14.40 5.44 16.50
CA ARG A 46 -13.26 6.37 16.40
C ARG A 46 -12.07 5.83 15.61
N LEU A 47 -12.07 4.57 15.19
CA LEU A 47 -10.92 3.98 14.50
C LEU A 47 -10.98 4.14 12.97
N LEU A 48 -12.16 4.01 12.37
CA LEU A 48 -12.31 4.07 10.89
C LEU A 48 -13.04 5.31 10.42
N PHE A 49 -13.95 5.81 11.23
CA PHE A 49 -14.80 6.99 11.03
C PHE A 49 -15.37 7.40 12.40
N ARG A 50 -16.04 8.56 12.45
CA ARG A 50 -16.69 9.13 13.64
C ARG A 50 -18.20 9.09 13.50
N LYS A 51 -18.96 9.26 14.60
CA LYS A 51 -20.43 9.30 14.54
C LYS A 51 -20.96 10.34 13.53
N ALA A 52 -20.26 11.47 13.38
CA ALA A 52 -20.60 12.52 12.42
C ALA A 52 -20.55 12.07 10.94
N ASP A 53 -19.81 11.01 10.63
CA ASP A 53 -19.67 10.48 9.27
C ASP A 53 -20.82 9.52 8.89
N LEU A 54 -21.55 8.99 9.87
CA LEU A 54 -22.61 7.99 9.66
C LEU A 54 -23.69 8.42 8.66
N PRO A 55 -24.19 9.68 8.64
CA PRO A 55 -25.15 10.10 7.63
C PRO A 55 -24.61 9.96 6.20
N ALA A 56 -23.34 10.28 5.96
CA ALA A 56 -22.72 10.14 4.65
C ALA A 56 -22.54 8.66 4.29
N LEU A 57 -22.11 7.83 5.23
CA LEU A 57 -21.97 6.39 5.04
C LEU A 57 -23.32 5.70 4.75
N LYS A 58 -24.40 6.09 5.43
CA LYS A 58 -25.75 5.58 5.16
C LYS A 58 -26.26 6.00 3.77
N ARG A 59 -25.96 7.22 3.31
CA ARG A 59 -26.23 7.63 1.93
C ARG A 59 -25.41 6.82 0.93
N LYS A 60 -24.11 6.59 1.21
CA LYS A 60 -23.25 5.74 0.39
C LYS A 60 -23.83 4.34 0.24
N ALA A 61 -24.34 3.74 1.32
CA ALA A 61 -24.98 2.42 1.31
C ALA A 61 -26.14 2.29 0.32
N GLN A 62 -26.81 3.40 -0.02
CA GLN A 62 -27.95 3.43 -0.94
C GLN A 62 -27.54 3.57 -2.41
N THR A 63 -26.26 3.83 -2.71
CA THR A 63 -25.75 3.88 -4.08
C THR A 63 -25.49 2.48 -4.63
N PRO A 64 -25.46 2.27 -5.96
CA PRO A 64 -25.14 0.96 -6.54
C PRO A 64 -23.80 0.39 -6.05
N ALA A 65 -22.75 1.23 -6.00
CA ALA A 65 -21.43 0.85 -5.50
C ALA A 65 -21.46 0.47 -4.01
N GLY A 66 -22.10 1.30 -3.18
CA GLY A 66 -22.21 1.02 -1.74
C GLY A 66 -23.06 -0.22 -1.43
N ALA A 67 -24.14 -0.43 -2.17
CA ALA A 67 -24.98 -1.62 -2.07
C ALA A 67 -24.19 -2.88 -2.44
N ALA A 68 -23.34 -2.83 -3.48
CA ALA A 68 -22.47 -3.94 -3.86
C ALA A 68 -21.39 -4.24 -2.81
N MET A 69 -20.78 -3.22 -2.21
CA MET A 69 -19.85 -3.41 -1.08
C MET A 69 -20.54 -4.08 0.12
N ILE A 70 -21.78 -3.69 0.45
CA ILE A 70 -22.56 -4.31 1.54
C ILE A 70 -22.96 -5.74 1.17
N ALA A 71 -23.42 -6.00 -0.06
CA ALA A 71 -23.73 -7.34 -0.53
C ALA A 71 -22.49 -8.23 -0.47
N ARG A 72 -21.33 -7.69 -0.84
CA ARG A 72 -20.04 -8.37 -0.74
C ARG A 72 -19.68 -8.68 0.71
N LEU A 73 -19.86 -7.72 1.62
CA LEU A 73 -19.66 -7.95 3.06
C LEU A 73 -20.57 -9.08 3.57
N LYS A 74 -21.86 -9.05 3.26
CA LYS A 74 -22.82 -10.10 3.66
C LYS A 74 -22.40 -11.48 3.12
N TYR A 75 -21.96 -11.56 1.86
CA TYR A 75 -21.42 -12.79 1.29
C TYR A 75 -20.22 -13.32 2.10
N LEU A 76 -19.26 -12.46 2.45
CA LEU A 76 -18.09 -12.84 3.25
C LEU A 76 -18.44 -13.22 4.70
N LEU A 77 -19.60 -12.78 5.19
CA LEU A 77 -20.18 -13.13 6.50
C LEU A 77 -21.11 -14.36 6.44
N GLY A 78 -21.09 -15.15 5.36
CA GLY A 78 -21.92 -16.35 5.23
C GLY A 78 -23.40 -16.04 5.01
N GLY A 79 -23.69 -14.91 4.34
CA GLY A 79 -25.05 -14.40 4.11
C GLY A 79 -25.38 -13.19 5.00
N GLY A 80 -24.61 -12.95 6.06
CA GLY A 80 -24.68 -11.74 6.87
C GLY A 80 -25.89 -11.63 7.78
N GLU A 81 -26.68 -12.69 7.94
CA GLU A 81 -27.92 -12.68 8.73
C GLU A 81 -27.88 -13.62 9.96
N ALA A 82 -26.82 -14.41 10.12
CA ALA A 82 -26.64 -15.35 11.23
C ALA A 82 -25.14 -15.57 11.50
N MET A 83 -24.82 -16.29 12.57
CA MET A 83 -23.45 -16.77 12.81
C MET A 83 -22.96 -17.64 11.65
N PRO A 84 -21.65 -17.62 11.34
CA PRO A 84 -21.06 -18.56 10.38
C PRO A 84 -21.37 -20.01 10.76
N ALA A 85 -21.67 -20.84 9.75
CA ALA A 85 -21.96 -22.26 9.95
C ALA A 85 -20.70 -23.15 9.88
N GLU A 86 -19.66 -22.67 9.19
CA GLU A 86 -18.40 -23.39 8.97
C GLU A 86 -17.29 -22.77 9.81
N PHE A 87 -16.58 -23.60 10.57
CA PHE A 87 -15.44 -23.21 11.42
C PHE A 87 -14.22 -24.05 11.07
N ASN A 88 -13.03 -23.48 11.25
CA ASN A 88 -11.80 -24.22 11.02
C ASN A 88 -11.62 -25.29 12.13
N PRO A 89 -11.54 -26.58 11.79
CA PRO A 89 -11.34 -27.64 12.78
C PRO A 89 -9.85 -27.85 13.12
N ASN A 90 -8.93 -27.27 12.33
CA ASN A 90 -7.50 -27.50 12.50
C ASN A 90 -6.97 -26.69 13.70
N PRO A 91 -5.99 -27.25 14.46
CA PRO A 91 -5.30 -26.49 15.49
C PRO A 91 -4.49 -25.35 14.86
N PRO A 92 -4.18 -24.30 15.63
CA PRO A 92 -3.40 -23.20 15.10
C PRO A 92 -1.97 -23.66 14.76
N LEU A 93 -1.47 -23.21 13.62
CA LEU A 93 -0.21 -23.68 13.06
C LEU A 93 0.45 -22.57 12.23
N ASN A 94 1.77 -22.42 12.32
CA ASN A 94 2.51 -21.49 11.47
C ASN A 94 3.04 -22.14 10.19
N ILE A 95 3.91 -23.14 10.33
CA ILE A 95 4.56 -23.84 9.23
C ILE A 95 3.69 -25.03 8.82
N GLY A 96 3.38 -25.14 7.53
CA GLY A 96 2.51 -26.21 7.01
C GLY A 96 1.01 -25.92 7.11
N ALA A 97 0.62 -24.69 7.50
CA ALA A 97 -0.77 -24.24 7.46
C ALA A 97 -1.34 -24.38 6.04
N LYS A 98 -2.59 -24.84 5.94
CA LYS A 98 -3.31 -24.94 4.65
C LYS A 98 -3.68 -23.53 4.14
N GLY A 99 -3.79 -22.58 5.06
CA GLY A 99 -3.96 -21.17 4.76
C GLY A 99 -5.39 -20.82 4.34
N PRO A 100 -5.60 -19.62 3.78
CA PRO A 100 -6.93 -19.04 3.68
C PRO A 100 -7.84 -19.74 2.67
N SER A 101 -7.30 -20.46 1.69
CA SER A 101 -8.08 -21.10 0.62
C SER A 101 -8.73 -22.43 1.02
N GLN A 102 -8.52 -22.91 2.25
CA GLN A 102 -9.00 -24.22 2.67
C GLN A 102 -10.53 -24.28 2.90
N LEU A 103 -11.10 -23.18 3.39
CA LEU A 103 -12.55 -23.03 3.60
C LEU A 103 -13.14 -22.14 2.50
N LYS A 104 -14.45 -22.08 2.36
CA LYS A 104 -15.09 -21.14 1.42
C LYS A 104 -15.23 -19.75 2.05
N PRO A 105 -15.39 -18.66 1.27
CA PRO A 105 -15.88 -17.40 1.81
C PRO A 105 -17.17 -17.61 2.61
N GLY A 106 -17.32 -16.92 3.74
CA GLY A 106 -18.43 -17.11 4.68
C GLY A 106 -18.15 -18.06 5.85
N ALA A 107 -17.06 -18.85 5.80
CA ALA A 107 -16.56 -19.56 6.98
C ALA A 107 -16.02 -18.59 8.03
N PHE A 108 -16.10 -18.94 9.31
CA PHE A 108 -15.71 -18.09 10.43
C PHE A 108 -14.29 -17.54 10.27
N THR A 109 -14.16 -16.26 10.58
CA THR A 109 -12.89 -15.54 10.69
C THR A 109 -12.92 -14.67 11.93
N VAL A 110 -11.74 -14.35 12.46
CA VAL A 110 -11.59 -13.42 13.60
C VAL A 110 -12.13 -12.01 13.31
N ASN A 111 -12.45 -11.72 12.03
CA ASN A 111 -12.97 -10.45 11.55
C ASN A 111 -14.48 -10.37 11.40
N HIS A 112 -15.21 -11.48 11.58
CA HIS A 112 -16.66 -11.48 11.41
C HIS A 112 -17.34 -10.42 12.30
N ALA A 113 -16.84 -10.25 13.52
CA ALA A 113 -17.36 -9.26 14.44
C ALA A 113 -17.26 -7.83 13.91
N ALA A 114 -16.17 -7.46 13.24
CA ALA A 114 -16.02 -6.15 12.60
C ALA A 114 -17.03 -5.96 11.46
N GLY A 115 -17.25 -7.00 10.65
CA GLY A 115 -18.24 -6.98 9.57
C GLY A 115 -19.68 -6.77 10.07
N PHE A 116 -20.08 -7.53 11.09
CA PHE A 116 -21.38 -7.33 11.73
C PHE A 116 -21.48 -5.97 12.43
N GLY A 117 -20.39 -5.48 13.03
CA GLY A 117 -20.34 -4.13 13.60
C GLY A 117 -20.62 -3.03 12.58
N LEU A 118 -20.10 -3.15 11.35
CA LEU A 118 -20.44 -2.20 10.29
C LEU A 118 -21.92 -2.28 9.90
N LEU A 119 -22.49 -3.47 9.79
CA LEU A 119 -23.92 -3.64 9.51
C LEU A 119 -24.79 -3.01 10.63
N TYR A 120 -24.38 -3.12 11.89
CA TYR A 120 -25.03 -2.42 13.00
C TYR A 120 -24.99 -0.90 12.79
N GLN A 121 -23.82 -0.32 12.52
CA GLN A 121 -23.68 1.14 12.34
C GLN A 121 -24.55 1.68 11.18
N LEU A 122 -24.67 0.92 10.09
CA LEU A 122 -25.46 1.33 8.93
C LEU A 122 -26.97 1.20 9.15
N THR A 123 -27.42 0.21 9.94
CA THR A 123 -28.85 -0.12 10.08
C THR A 123 -29.47 0.30 11.40
N GLY A 124 -28.66 0.47 12.45
CA GLY A 124 -29.12 0.60 13.84
C GLY A 124 -29.71 -0.69 14.43
N ASN A 125 -29.72 -1.81 13.69
CA ASN A 125 -30.34 -3.05 14.15
C ASN A 125 -29.41 -3.79 15.13
N ARG A 126 -29.82 -3.89 16.40
CA ARG A 126 -29.04 -4.53 17.48
C ARG A 126 -28.71 -6.01 17.19
N LYS A 127 -29.49 -6.70 16.36
CA LYS A 127 -29.18 -8.07 15.90
C LYS A 127 -27.74 -8.20 15.42
N TYR A 128 -27.25 -7.23 14.64
CA TYR A 128 -25.88 -7.31 14.12
C TYR A 128 -24.83 -7.10 15.21
N ALA A 129 -25.07 -6.21 16.18
CA ALA A 129 -24.19 -6.08 17.34
C ALA A 129 -24.18 -7.36 18.19
N ASP A 130 -25.31 -8.06 18.32
CA ASP A 130 -25.40 -9.34 19.02
C ASP A 130 -24.65 -10.46 18.29
N LEU A 131 -24.71 -10.49 16.96
CA LEU A 131 -23.91 -11.41 16.13
C LEU A 131 -22.42 -11.09 16.24
N ALA A 132 -22.05 -9.80 16.26
CA ALA A 132 -20.66 -9.38 16.47
C ALA A 132 -20.14 -9.84 17.83
N ARG A 133 -20.95 -9.70 18.89
CA ARG A 133 -20.63 -10.22 20.23
C ARG A 133 -20.39 -11.72 20.22
N GLN A 134 -21.30 -12.50 19.62
CA GLN A 134 -21.15 -13.96 19.51
C GLN A 134 -19.87 -14.36 18.75
N CYS A 135 -19.50 -13.61 17.71
CA CYS A 135 -18.23 -13.82 17.02
C CYS A 135 -17.02 -13.53 17.92
N LEU A 136 -17.04 -12.43 18.69
CA LEU A 136 -15.97 -12.13 19.64
C LEU A 136 -15.86 -13.17 20.76
N GLU A 137 -16.98 -13.72 21.24
CA GLU A 137 -16.93 -14.84 22.18
C GLU A 137 -16.12 -16.01 21.61
N LYS A 138 -16.37 -16.38 20.35
CA LYS A 138 -15.60 -17.44 19.69
C LYS A 138 -14.12 -17.08 19.59
N VAL A 139 -13.80 -15.83 19.25
CA VAL A 139 -12.40 -15.34 19.25
C VAL A 139 -11.77 -15.51 20.63
N PHE A 140 -12.42 -15.06 21.71
CA PHE A 140 -11.91 -15.16 23.08
C PHE A 140 -11.90 -16.60 23.61
N GLU A 141 -12.77 -17.48 23.13
CA GLU A 141 -12.71 -18.92 23.41
C GLU A 141 -11.45 -19.55 22.80
N GLY A 142 -10.87 -18.94 21.76
CA GLY A 142 -9.66 -19.39 21.07
C GLY A 142 -9.93 -20.01 19.70
N GLN A 143 -11.16 -19.87 19.18
CA GLN A 143 -11.52 -20.37 17.86
C GLN A 143 -10.52 -19.87 16.82
N VAL A 144 -9.97 -20.82 16.08
CA VAL A 144 -9.01 -20.56 15.02
C VAL A 144 -9.73 -19.93 13.83
N ASP A 145 -9.07 -18.95 13.22
CA ASP A 145 -9.52 -18.34 11.96
C ASP A 145 -9.61 -19.38 10.84
N ARG A 146 -10.28 -19.03 9.72
CA ARG A 146 -10.21 -19.83 8.48
C ARG A 146 -8.77 -20.14 8.03
N ASP A 147 -7.82 -19.29 8.40
CA ASP A 147 -6.39 -19.48 8.23
C ASP A 147 -5.78 -19.88 9.58
N GLU A 148 -5.23 -21.10 9.69
CA GLU A 148 -4.76 -21.66 10.98
C GLU A 148 -3.69 -20.82 11.67
N ARG A 149 -3.08 -19.88 10.95
CA ARG A 149 -2.03 -19.03 11.49
C ARG A 149 -2.59 -17.99 12.47
N TYR A 150 -3.89 -17.70 12.43
CA TYR A 150 -4.54 -16.64 13.20
C TYR A 150 -5.46 -17.20 14.28
N SER A 151 -5.23 -16.78 15.53
CA SER A 151 -6.06 -17.09 16.70
C SER A 151 -5.76 -16.06 17.80
N TRP A 152 -6.72 -15.79 18.67
CA TRP A 152 -6.55 -14.91 19.83
C TRP A 152 -5.63 -15.49 20.90
N LYS A 153 -5.79 -16.79 21.19
CA LYS A 153 -5.12 -17.46 22.32
C LYS A 153 -3.81 -18.12 21.94
N SER A 154 -3.71 -18.61 20.71
CA SER A 154 -2.57 -19.42 20.29
C SER A 154 -2.26 -19.23 18.81
N PRO A 155 -1.99 -18.00 18.32
CA PRO A 155 -1.64 -17.84 16.91
C PRO A 155 -0.33 -18.53 16.57
N GLY A 156 -0.13 -18.84 15.29
CA GLY A 156 1.06 -19.56 14.83
C GLY A 156 2.37 -18.81 15.16
N THR A 157 2.35 -17.48 15.12
CA THR A 157 3.45 -16.58 15.49
C THR A 157 2.89 -15.27 16.05
N GLY A 158 3.71 -14.52 16.79
CA GLY A 158 3.26 -13.25 17.40
C GLY A 158 2.80 -12.20 16.38
N PHE A 159 3.39 -12.12 15.18
CA PHE A 159 2.96 -11.10 14.20
C PHE A 159 1.55 -11.33 13.66
N ARG A 160 1.02 -12.56 13.76
CA ARG A 160 -0.35 -12.85 13.34
C ARG A 160 -1.37 -12.17 14.26
N LEU A 161 -0.96 -11.82 15.48
CA LEU A 161 -1.82 -11.09 16.41
C LEU A 161 -2.24 -9.73 15.89
N SER A 162 -1.47 -9.06 15.01
CA SER A 162 -1.89 -7.74 14.54
C SER A 162 -3.20 -7.76 13.78
N GLY A 163 -3.40 -8.73 12.88
CA GLY A 163 -4.68 -8.88 12.19
C GLY A 163 -5.81 -9.20 13.19
N VAL A 164 -5.54 -10.10 14.14
CA VAL A 164 -6.54 -10.47 15.17
C VAL A 164 -6.93 -9.27 16.04
N HIS A 165 -5.94 -8.53 16.57
CA HIS A 165 -6.16 -7.31 17.36
C HIS A 165 -6.88 -6.24 16.57
N GLN A 166 -6.55 -6.06 15.28
CA GLN A 166 -7.27 -5.13 14.40
C GLN A 166 -8.74 -5.52 14.27
N GLY A 167 -9.05 -6.79 14.02
CA GLY A 167 -10.43 -7.29 13.93
C GLY A 167 -11.22 -7.09 15.22
N VAL A 168 -10.63 -7.42 16.37
CA VAL A 168 -11.25 -7.24 17.70
C VAL A 168 -11.45 -5.75 18.03
N ALA A 169 -10.43 -4.92 17.81
CA ALA A 169 -10.46 -3.49 18.04
C ALA A 169 -11.58 -2.80 17.25
N ILE A 170 -11.68 -3.09 15.94
CA ILE A 170 -12.71 -2.52 15.07
C ILE A 170 -14.10 -3.05 15.45
N ALA A 171 -14.22 -4.33 15.81
CA ALA A 171 -15.51 -4.88 16.28
C ALA A 171 -16.01 -4.16 17.54
N TYR A 172 -15.13 -3.99 18.53
CA TYR A 172 -15.44 -3.27 19.76
C TYR A 172 -15.80 -1.81 19.47
N ASP A 173 -15.00 -1.11 18.67
CA ASP A 173 -15.24 0.28 18.29
C ASP A 173 -16.58 0.46 17.56
N LEU A 174 -16.94 -0.44 16.65
CA LEU A 174 -18.20 -0.37 15.91
C LEU A 174 -19.41 -0.80 16.72
N CYS A 175 -19.25 -1.59 17.79
CA CYS A 175 -20.39 -2.12 18.56
C CYS A 175 -20.53 -1.53 19.97
N TYR A 176 -19.62 -0.66 20.39
CA TYR A 176 -19.53 -0.12 21.75
C TYR A 176 -20.90 0.30 22.32
N ASP A 177 -21.60 1.22 21.64
CA ASP A 177 -22.89 1.76 22.11
C ASP A 177 -24.01 0.71 22.22
N ALA A 178 -23.90 -0.40 21.49
CA ALA A 178 -24.92 -1.44 21.47
C ALA A 178 -24.77 -2.45 22.61
N TRP A 179 -23.55 -2.59 23.14
CA TRP A 179 -23.21 -3.65 24.08
C TRP A 179 -23.43 -3.23 25.53
N PRO A 180 -23.93 -4.15 26.37
CA PRO A 180 -24.00 -3.96 27.82
C PRO A 180 -22.64 -3.54 28.42
N GLU A 181 -22.68 -2.72 29.46
CA GLU A 181 -21.47 -2.19 30.11
C GLU A 181 -20.56 -3.29 30.66
N ASP A 182 -21.12 -4.30 31.32
CA ASP A 182 -20.39 -5.46 31.83
C ASP A 182 -19.64 -6.18 30.70
N TYR A 183 -20.27 -6.30 29.53
CA TYR A 183 -19.61 -6.86 28.36
C TYR A 183 -18.50 -5.96 27.84
N ARG A 184 -18.71 -4.65 27.73
CA ARG A 184 -17.64 -3.70 27.33
C ARG A 184 -16.44 -3.79 28.25
N LEU A 185 -16.66 -3.82 29.58
CA LEU A 185 -15.60 -3.99 30.58
C LEU A 185 -14.85 -5.31 30.39
N ARG A 186 -15.55 -6.40 30.05
CA ARG A 186 -14.91 -7.67 29.71
C ARG A 186 -14.04 -7.55 28.46
N VAL A 187 -14.53 -6.93 27.38
CA VAL A 187 -13.73 -6.74 26.15
C VAL A 187 -12.48 -5.90 26.44
N VAL A 188 -12.62 -4.82 27.20
CA VAL A 188 -11.47 -4.00 27.65
C VAL A 188 -10.47 -4.86 28.43
N LYS A 189 -10.94 -5.69 29.36
CA LYS A 189 -10.08 -6.62 30.10
C LYS A 189 -9.37 -7.60 29.18
N GLU A 190 -10.08 -8.25 28.27
CA GLU A 190 -9.51 -9.20 27.29
C GLU A 190 -8.41 -8.54 26.46
N ILE A 191 -8.66 -7.34 25.90
CA ILE A 191 -7.67 -6.61 25.10
C ILE A 191 -6.42 -6.29 25.93
N GLN A 192 -6.59 -5.81 27.17
CA GLN A 192 -5.46 -5.41 28.02
C GLN A 192 -4.61 -6.59 28.50
N THR A 193 -5.24 -7.73 28.73
CA THR A 193 -4.57 -8.91 29.30
C THR A 193 -4.13 -9.91 28.24
N ASN A 194 -4.48 -9.72 26.97
CA ASN A 194 -4.05 -10.61 25.89
C ASN A 194 -2.53 -10.65 25.81
N ALA A 195 -1.98 -11.82 26.18
CA ALA A 195 -0.56 -12.10 26.13
C ALA A 195 -0.32 -13.59 25.81
N PRO A 196 -0.63 -14.05 24.58
CA PRO A 196 -0.44 -15.44 24.19
C PRO A 196 0.99 -15.94 24.40
N LYS A 197 1.14 -17.23 24.72
CA LYS A 197 2.41 -17.88 25.07
C LYS A 197 2.71 -19.04 24.11
N GLY A 198 3.98 -19.47 24.10
CA GLY A 198 4.38 -20.72 23.44
C GLY A 198 4.31 -20.69 21.91
N MET A 199 4.28 -19.50 21.30
CA MET A 199 4.19 -19.36 19.85
C MET A 199 5.56 -19.50 19.18
N ALA A 200 5.56 -19.91 17.91
CA ALA A 200 6.80 -20.05 17.16
C ALA A 200 7.51 -18.69 17.03
N GLY A 201 8.81 -18.67 17.32
CA GLY A 201 9.64 -17.49 17.15
C GLY A 201 9.54 -16.44 18.27
N THR A 202 8.79 -16.67 19.34
CA THR A 202 8.69 -15.76 20.50
C THR A 202 9.28 -16.40 21.76
N GLN A 203 10.06 -15.64 22.54
CA GLN A 203 10.48 -16.04 23.88
C GLN A 203 9.57 -15.33 24.88
N GLY A 204 8.81 -16.09 25.68
CA GLY A 204 7.87 -15.53 26.66
C GLY A 204 6.54 -15.08 26.07
N ASP A 205 5.85 -14.22 26.83
CA ASP A 205 4.50 -13.76 26.57
C ASP A 205 4.48 -12.65 25.50
N CYS A 206 3.55 -12.71 24.55
CA CYS A 206 3.35 -11.62 23.58
C CYS A 206 2.41 -10.55 24.11
N THR A 207 2.89 -9.77 25.06
CA THR A 207 2.15 -8.63 25.62
C THR A 207 2.04 -7.47 24.62
N LEU A 208 1.11 -6.55 24.85
CA LEU A 208 0.98 -5.34 24.03
C LEU A 208 2.26 -4.49 24.01
N GLU A 209 3.05 -4.47 25.09
CA GLU A 209 4.34 -3.77 25.15
C GLU A 209 5.37 -4.39 24.20
N LEU A 210 5.50 -5.72 24.21
CA LEU A 210 6.41 -6.43 23.30
C LEU A 210 6.00 -6.16 21.85
N LEU A 211 4.70 -6.26 21.56
CA LEU A 211 4.16 -6.00 20.23
C LEU A 211 4.42 -4.55 19.81
N ALA A 212 4.13 -3.56 20.66
CA ALA A 212 4.36 -2.13 20.38
C ALA A 212 5.82 -1.80 20.05
N ALA A 213 6.78 -2.56 20.59
CA ALA A 213 8.21 -2.42 20.30
C ALA A 213 8.66 -3.10 18.99
N GLY A 214 7.76 -3.71 18.22
CA GLY A 214 8.09 -4.50 17.03
C GLY A 214 8.62 -5.91 17.35
N GLY A 215 8.40 -6.39 18.58
CA GLY A 215 8.93 -7.65 19.07
C GLY A 215 10.46 -7.61 19.21
N LYS A 216 11.12 -8.71 18.85
CA LYS A 216 12.60 -8.84 18.86
C LYS A 216 13.24 -8.60 17.49
N TYR A 217 12.46 -8.19 16.51
CA TYR A 217 12.88 -8.15 15.12
C TYR A 217 13.50 -6.79 14.79
N PRO A 218 14.43 -6.70 13.82
CA PRO A 218 14.88 -5.41 13.32
C PRO A 218 13.78 -4.74 12.48
N PRO A 219 13.77 -3.40 12.35
CA PRO A 219 12.74 -2.66 11.61
C PRO A 219 12.64 -3.04 10.12
N SER A 220 13.73 -3.53 9.54
CA SER A 220 13.79 -4.08 8.18
C SER A 220 13.14 -5.45 8.03
N SER A 221 12.67 -6.09 9.11
CA SER A 221 11.95 -7.38 9.04
C SER A 221 10.45 -7.18 8.88
N ASN A 222 9.81 -7.99 8.04
CA ASN A 222 8.36 -7.98 7.90
C ASN A 222 7.62 -8.22 9.22
N HIS A 223 8.22 -8.94 10.17
CA HIS A 223 7.62 -9.16 11.48
C HIS A 223 7.54 -7.86 12.29
N PHE A 224 8.48 -6.92 12.16
CA PHE A 224 8.49 -5.71 12.98
C PHE A 224 7.20 -4.88 12.84
N GLY A 225 6.84 -4.54 11.60
CA GLY A 225 5.61 -3.80 11.32
C GLY A 225 4.35 -4.58 11.69
N ALA A 226 4.33 -5.87 11.40
CA ALA A 226 3.21 -6.74 11.73
C ALA A 226 3.07 -7.03 13.24
N TYR A 227 4.07 -6.76 14.08
CA TYR A 227 3.92 -6.81 15.54
C TYR A 227 3.28 -5.52 16.07
N LEU A 228 3.85 -4.36 15.72
CA LEU A 228 3.46 -3.08 16.35
C LEU A 228 2.02 -2.66 16.05
N ALA A 229 1.50 -3.01 14.87
CA ALA A 229 0.19 -2.52 14.47
C ALA A 229 -0.95 -3.07 15.33
N GLY A 230 -0.83 -4.31 15.82
CA GLY A 230 -1.81 -4.91 16.73
C GLY A 230 -1.94 -4.14 18.05
N ALA A 231 -0.80 -3.80 18.65
CA ALA A 231 -0.77 -3.03 19.89
C ALA A 231 -1.35 -1.62 19.72
N GLY A 232 -1.08 -0.96 18.59
CA GLY A 232 -1.65 0.34 18.28
C GLY A 232 -3.18 0.30 18.19
N PHE A 233 -3.73 -0.66 17.45
CA PHE A 233 -5.19 -0.84 17.36
C PHE A 233 -5.83 -1.18 18.70
N ALA A 234 -5.27 -2.16 19.41
CA ALA A 234 -5.73 -2.56 20.74
C ALA A 234 -5.77 -1.37 21.70
N ALA A 235 -4.69 -0.58 21.76
CA ALA A 235 -4.60 0.57 22.65
C ALA A 235 -5.55 1.70 22.27
N LEU A 236 -5.64 2.06 20.98
CA LEU A 236 -6.58 3.10 20.51
C LEU A 236 -8.04 2.71 20.73
N ALA A 237 -8.38 1.42 20.58
CA ALA A 237 -9.75 0.95 20.72
C ALA A 237 -10.29 1.22 22.12
N ILE A 238 -9.50 1.02 23.17
CA ILE A 238 -9.97 1.12 24.57
C ILE A 238 -9.48 2.40 25.28
N TYR A 239 -8.85 3.32 24.54
CA TYR A 239 -8.23 4.51 25.12
C TYR A 239 -9.25 5.44 25.79
N GLY A 240 -9.16 5.58 27.12
CA GLY A 240 -10.06 6.44 27.90
C GLY A 240 -11.42 5.79 28.20
N ASP A 241 -11.59 4.49 27.97
CA ASP A 241 -12.80 3.76 28.31
C ASP A 241 -12.78 3.28 29.78
N ALA A 242 -13.96 2.96 30.32
CA ALA A 242 -14.06 2.37 31.64
C ALA A 242 -13.26 1.05 31.73
N GLY A 243 -12.52 0.86 32.82
CA GLY A 243 -11.66 -0.31 33.05
C GLY A 243 -10.33 -0.30 32.29
N ALA A 244 -10.05 0.72 31.46
CA ALA A 244 -8.78 0.86 30.76
C ALA A 244 -7.70 1.52 31.65
N ASP A 245 -6.50 0.95 31.65
CA ASP A 245 -5.30 1.47 32.29
C ASP A 245 -4.67 2.55 31.40
N LYS A 246 -5.22 3.77 31.48
CA LYS A 246 -4.77 4.88 30.64
C LYS A 246 -3.25 5.15 30.73
N PRO A 247 -2.60 5.22 31.91
CA PRO A 247 -1.15 5.41 31.99
C PRO A 247 -0.34 4.35 31.25
N ARG A 248 -0.78 3.08 31.28
CA ARG A 248 -0.15 2.01 30.49
C ARG A 248 -0.37 2.21 29.00
N LEU A 249 -1.59 2.55 28.58
CA LEU A 249 -1.91 2.80 27.17
C LEU A 249 -1.16 4.00 26.59
N ASP A 250 -0.96 5.07 27.37
CA ASP A 250 -0.13 6.22 26.97
C ASP A 250 1.30 5.77 26.62
N LYS A 251 1.90 4.90 27.43
CA LYS A 251 3.24 4.34 27.16
C LYS A 251 3.26 3.44 25.92
N ILE A 252 2.23 2.61 25.74
CA ILE A 252 2.10 1.74 24.56
C ILE A 252 1.99 2.59 23.29
N LEU A 253 1.12 3.60 23.27
CA LEU A 253 0.93 4.47 22.10
C LEU A 253 2.18 5.30 21.79
N ALA A 254 2.88 5.81 22.81
CA ALA A 254 4.16 6.48 22.62
C ALA A 254 5.24 5.52 22.05
N GLN A 255 5.23 4.25 22.46
CA GLN A 255 6.12 3.25 21.88
C GLN A 255 5.73 2.92 20.44
N VAL A 256 4.44 2.81 20.13
CA VAL A 256 3.95 2.62 18.75
C VAL A 256 4.42 3.76 17.84
N ASP A 257 4.36 5.02 18.28
CA ASP A 257 4.87 6.15 17.50
C ASP A 257 6.36 6.01 17.21
N LYS A 258 7.18 5.68 18.22
CA LYS A 258 8.62 5.45 18.05
C LYS A 258 8.89 4.31 17.07
N SER A 259 8.13 3.22 17.18
CA SER A 259 8.28 2.05 16.33
C SER A 259 7.84 2.33 14.89
N LEU A 260 6.75 3.08 14.67
CA LEU A 260 6.34 3.53 13.33
C LEU A 260 7.40 4.41 12.68
N HIS A 261 7.95 5.38 13.42
CA HIS A 261 9.06 6.18 12.92
C HIS A 261 10.25 5.30 12.53
N THR A 262 10.66 4.38 13.42
CA THR A 262 11.76 3.45 13.16
C THR A 262 11.49 2.54 11.96
N LEU A 263 10.28 2.02 11.83
CA LEU A 263 9.87 1.20 10.69
C LEU A 263 9.99 1.99 9.39
N PHE A 264 9.50 3.22 9.35
CA PHE A 264 9.47 4.01 8.13
C PHE A 264 10.79 4.66 7.76
N THR A 265 11.74 4.82 8.69
CA THR A 265 13.06 5.42 8.40
C THR A 265 14.20 4.40 8.31
N ASN A 266 14.04 3.23 8.91
CA ASN A 266 15.11 2.21 8.97
C ASN A 266 14.69 0.87 8.35
N GLY A 267 13.39 0.60 8.26
CA GLY A 267 12.85 -0.59 7.60
C GLY A 267 12.43 -0.33 6.16
N PHE A 268 11.68 0.75 5.98
CA PHE A 268 11.40 1.39 4.70
C PHE A 268 12.29 2.61 4.49
N GLY A 269 12.45 3.02 3.24
CA GLY A 269 12.96 4.35 2.90
C GLY A 269 11.87 5.33 2.46
N ASP A 270 12.31 6.54 2.11
CA ASP A 270 11.49 7.65 1.63
C ASP A 270 10.85 7.42 0.25
N GLY A 271 11.42 6.51 -0.55
CA GLY A 271 10.83 6.00 -1.79
C GLY A 271 9.95 4.76 -1.57
N GLY A 272 9.75 4.35 -0.32
CA GLY A 272 8.89 3.25 0.07
C GLY A 272 9.51 1.86 -0.11
N TRP A 273 10.76 1.73 -0.52
CA TRP A 273 11.40 0.41 -0.64
C TRP A 273 11.58 -0.23 0.73
N PHE A 274 11.51 -1.56 0.82
CA PHE A 274 11.66 -2.31 2.07
C PHE A 274 12.94 -3.13 2.11
N GLY A 275 13.61 -3.20 3.26
CA GLY A 275 14.85 -3.97 3.43
C GLY A 275 14.78 -5.45 3.00
N GLU A 276 13.65 -6.14 3.21
CA GLU A 276 13.46 -7.53 2.74
C GLU A 276 12.97 -7.66 1.28
N GLY A 277 12.61 -6.53 0.68
CA GLY A 277 12.09 -6.41 -0.67
C GLY A 277 10.62 -6.82 -0.82
N SER A 278 10.21 -6.87 -2.09
CA SER A 278 8.87 -7.23 -2.51
C SER A 278 8.50 -8.63 -1.99
N GLY A 279 7.45 -8.72 -1.20
CA GLY A 279 6.96 -9.95 -0.58
C GLY A 279 6.63 -9.70 0.88
N SER A 280 7.74 -9.52 1.58
CA SER A 280 7.83 -9.20 2.99
C SER A 280 7.23 -7.83 3.31
N ASP A 281 7.38 -6.86 2.42
CA ASP A 281 6.87 -5.49 2.59
C ASP A 281 5.35 -5.45 2.81
N LYS A 282 4.57 -6.21 2.02
CA LYS A 282 3.11 -6.33 2.23
C LYS A 282 2.79 -6.97 3.58
N THR A 283 3.54 -8.00 3.97
CA THR A 283 3.36 -8.63 5.29
C THR A 283 3.69 -7.65 6.43
N ALA A 284 4.62 -6.72 6.21
CA ALA A 284 4.96 -5.70 7.20
C ALA A 284 3.85 -4.66 7.37
N ILE A 285 3.10 -4.33 6.31
CA ILE A 285 2.20 -3.18 6.30
C ILE A 285 0.70 -3.51 6.26
N LEU A 286 0.29 -4.58 5.58
CA LEU A 286 -1.13 -4.90 5.35
C LEU A 286 -1.81 -5.51 6.57
N PRO A 287 -1.15 -6.39 7.36
CA PRO A 287 -1.61 -6.73 8.70
C PRO A 287 -1.43 -5.51 9.62
N GLY A 288 -2.45 -4.66 9.63
CA GLY A 288 -2.60 -3.58 10.60
C GLY A 288 -1.94 -2.24 10.24
N VAL A 289 -0.66 -2.14 9.87
CA VAL A 289 0.04 -0.82 9.84
C VAL A 289 -0.69 0.22 8.99
N VAL A 290 -1.11 -0.13 7.77
CA VAL A 290 -1.83 0.80 6.89
C VAL A 290 -3.18 1.23 7.51
N GLY A 291 -3.91 0.28 8.09
CA GLY A 291 -5.15 0.58 8.80
C GLY A 291 -4.90 1.43 10.06
N LEU A 292 -3.78 1.21 10.75
CA LEU A 292 -3.40 1.93 11.96
C LEU A 292 -3.05 3.39 11.62
N MET A 293 -2.44 3.67 10.46
CA MET A 293 -2.23 5.04 10.00
C MET A 293 -3.55 5.80 9.86
N GLN A 294 -4.59 5.17 9.30
CA GLN A 294 -5.94 5.75 9.25
C GLN A 294 -6.50 5.97 10.68
N ALA A 295 -6.37 4.97 11.56
CA ALA A 295 -6.89 5.05 12.92
C ALA A 295 -6.20 6.14 13.76
N LEU A 296 -4.88 6.28 13.66
CA LEU A 296 -4.12 7.33 14.32
C LEU A 296 -4.53 8.71 13.83
N ARG A 297 -4.81 8.86 12.53
CA ARG A 297 -5.29 10.13 11.98
C ARG A 297 -6.63 10.53 12.59
N ILE A 298 -7.56 9.59 12.70
CA ILE A 298 -8.94 9.83 13.16
C ILE A 298 -9.04 9.92 14.68
N ALA A 299 -8.31 9.08 15.42
CA ALA A 299 -8.42 8.97 16.87
C ALA A 299 -7.39 9.83 17.63
N SER A 300 -6.24 10.16 17.00
CA SER A 300 -5.14 10.85 17.68
C SER A 300 -4.60 12.08 16.94
N GLY A 301 -5.15 12.41 15.77
CA GLY A 301 -4.77 13.59 15.01
C GLY A 301 -3.37 13.50 14.41
N LYS A 302 -2.84 12.28 14.23
CA LYS A 302 -1.50 12.02 13.69
C LYS A 302 -1.59 11.45 12.28
N ASP A 303 -1.22 12.23 11.28
CA ASP A 303 -1.15 11.79 9.88
C ASP A 303 0.29 11.37 9.52
N TRP A 304 0.50 10.07 9.37
CA TRP A 304 1.80 9.50 8.98
C TRP A 304 2.09 9.59 7.47
N CYS A 305 1.10 9.92 6.66
CA CYS A 305 1.24 10.05 5.21
C CYS A 305 1.52 11.50 4.74
N GLU A 306 1.38 12.47 5.66
CA GLU A 306 1.75 13.87 5.48
C GLU A 306 3.03 14.23 6.24
N GLY A 307 3.64 15.38 5.90
CA GLY A 307 4.94 15.78 6.46
C GLY A 307 6.10 15.12 5.72
N ALA A 308 6.36 13.84 5.98
CA ALA A 308 7.39 13.06 5.30
C ALA A 308 6.80 12.11 4.22
N PRO A 309 7.55 11.75 3.16
CA PRO A 309 7.07 10.84 2.12
C PRO A 309 6.90 9.40 2.57
N ASN A 310 7.67 8.94 3.55
CA ASN A 310 7.84 7.52 3.86
C ASN A 310 6.49 6.80 4.05
N GLY A 311 5.60 7.34 4.89
CA GLY A 311 4.31 6.69 5.20
C GLY A 311 3.36 6.57 4.01
N ARG A 312 3.33 7.55 3.08
CA ARG A 312 2.53 7.41 1.84
C ARG A 312 3.22 6.53 0.81
N MET A 313 4.55 6.57 0.72
CA MET A 313 5.29 5.83 -0.29
C MET A 313 5.29 4.32 -0.06
N VAL A 314 5.10 3.83 1.18
CA VAL A 314 4.88 2.39 1.39
C VAL A 314 3.59 1.87 0.71
N ILE A 315 2.64 2.75 0.40
CA ILE A 315 1.41 2.42 -0.35
C ILE A 315 1.62 2.72 -1.83
N LEU A 316 2.01 3.95 -2.17
CA LEU A 316 2.07 4.44 -3.55
C LEU A 316 3.07 3.66 -4.41
N THR A 317 4.23 3.26 -3.88
CA THR A 317 5.24 2.51 -4.64
C THR A 317 4.69 1.18 -5.17
N ARG A 318 3.83 0.50 -4.41
CA ARG A 318 3.21 -0.77 -4.85
C ARG A 318 2.22 -0.54 -5.99
N ALA A 319 1.50 0.58 -5.94
CA ALA A 319 0.56 0.97 -6.98
C ALA A 319 1.28 1.42 -8.27
N LEU A 320 2.40 2.15 -8.13
CA LEU A 320 3.27 2.59 -9.23
C LEU A 320 3.88 1.42 -10.00
N GLU A 321 4.18 0.32 -9.30
CA GLU A 321 4.74 -0.91 -9.87
C GLU A 321 3.75 -1.73 -10.71
N LEU A 322 2.44 -1.47 -10.62
CA LEU A 322 1.43 -2.29 -11.29
C LEU A 322 1.39 -2.01 -12.80
N VAL A 323 1.58 -3.06 -13.60
CA VAL A 323 1.47 -3.03 -15.06
C VAL A 323 0.44 -4.10 -15.48
N PRO A 324 -0.68 -3.73 -16.10
CA PRO A 324 -1.66 -4.72 -16.55
C PRO A 324 -1.11 -5.54 -17.71
N GLY A 325 -1.22 -6.86 -17.62
CA GLY A 325 -0.95 -7.81 -18.69
C GLY A 325 -2.24 -8.23 -19.41
N ALA A 326 -2.14 -9.24 -20.28
CA ALA A 326 -3.30 -9.78 -20.98
C ALA A 326 -4.20 -10.63 -20.07
N ASP A 327 -3.61 -11.26 -19.06
CA ASP A 327 -4.21 -12.26 -18.17
C ASP A 327 -4.22 -11.83 -16.70
N ALA A 328 -3.23 -11.05 -16.27
CA ALA A 328 -3.10 -10.59 -14.89
C ALA A 328 -2.47 -9.20 -14.79
N VAL A 329 -2.58 -8.57 -13.62
CA VAL A 329 -1.76 -7.40 -13.27
C VAL A 329 -0.42 -7.88 -12.74
N HIS A 330 0.66 -7.37 -13.31
CA HIS A 330 2.02 -7.74 -12.96
C HIS A 330 2.79 -6.61 -12.27
N ARG A 331 3.96 -6.96 -11.72
CA ARG A 331 4.91 -6.06 -11.06
C ARG A 331 6.34 -6.62 -11.07
N PRO A 332 7.38 -5.77 -10.93
CA PRO A 332 8.77 -6.22 -10.90
C PRO A 332 9.10 -7.19 -9.77
N GLU A 333 9.95 -8.18 -10.04
CA GLU A 333 10.36 -9.20 -9.07
C GLU A 333 11.60 -8.75 -8.28
N ARG A 334 11.37 -8.04 -7.16
CA ARG A 334 12.45 -7.42 -6.37
C ARG A 334 12.52 -7.92 -4.92
N GLY A 335 12.41 -9.23 -4.69
CA GLY A 335 12.49 -9.78 -3.34
C GLY A 335 12.71 -11.30 -3.29
N ASN A 336 13.19 -11.81 -2.16
CA ASN A 336 13.21 -13.27 -1.91
C ASN A 336 11.82 -13.91 -1.97
N TYR A 337 10.83 -13.11 -1.57
CA TYR A 337 9.43 -13.44 -1.59
C TYR A 337 8.71 -12.72 -2.73
N ALA A 338 9.41 -12.30 -3.81
CA ALA A 338 8.72 -11.82 -5.01
C ALA A 338 7.67 -12.88 -5.39
N TYR A 339 6.41 -12.47 -5.38
CA TYR A 339 5.32 -13.12 -4.64
C TYR A 339 4.89 -14.49 -5.15
N GLY A 340 5.25 -15.51 -4.38
CA GLY A 340 5.08 -16.91 -4.72
C GLY A 340 6.38 -17.64 -4.41
N THR A 341 6.65 -17.89 -3.13
CA THR A 341 7.53 -19.04 -2.86
C THR A 341 6.81 -20.27 -3.40
N ARG A 342 7.55 -21.28 -3.88
CA ARG A 342 6.92 -22.55 -4.30
C ARG A 342 6.01 -23.14 -3.22
N PHE A 343 6.22 -22.78 -1.95
CA PHE A 343 5.36 -23.12 -0.82
C PHE A 343 3.89 -22.66 -0.98
N TRP A 344 3.61 -21.62 -1.77
CA TRP A 344 2.26 -21.00 -1.86
C TRP A 344 1.71 -20.88 -3.29
N GLY A 345 2.39 -21.44 -4.31
CA GLY A 345 1.87 -21.66 -5.67
C GLY A 345 1.20 -20.47 -6.38
N ALA A 346 1.77 -19.26 -6.29
CA ALA A 346 1.42 -18.09 -7.10
C ALA A 346 2.60 -17.67 -8.00
N GLY A 347 2.34 -16.99 -9.12
CA GLY A 347 3.38 -16.44 -10.00
C GLY A 347 4.09 -15.25 -9.36
N ARG A 348 5.42 -15.28 -9.31
CA ARG A 348 6.29 -14.31 -8.58
C ARG A 348 6.09 -12.83 -8.94
N ASN A 349 5.49 -12.56 -10.10
CA ASN A 349 5.25 -11.22 -10.62
C ASN A 349 3.78 -10.81 -10.61
N GLU A 350 2.84 -11.63 -10.14
CA GLU A 350 1.42 -11.29 -10.14
C GLU A 350 1.05 -10.44 -8.92
N PHE A 351 0.13 -9.49 -9.12
CA PHE A 351 -0.41 -8.67 -8.03
C PHE A 351 -1.39 -9.46 -7.14
N ARG A 352 -2.24 -10.29 -7.75
CA ARG A 352 -3.35 -11.01 -7.10
C ARG A 352 -2.94 -12.40 -6.59
N ASP A 353 -2.06 -12.49 -5.61
CA ASP A 353 -1.78 -13.76 -4.92
C ASP A 353 -2.92 -14.11 -3.94
N ARG A 354 -3.58 -15.27 -4.12
CA ARG A 354 -4.54 -16.07 -3.27
C ARG A 354 -5.51 -15.42 -2.24
N GLY A 355 -5.54 -14.11 -2.05
CA GLY A 355 -6.29 -13.40 -1.02
C GLY A 355 -5.65 -13.47 0.36
N GLY A 356 -6.15 -12.63 1.27
CA GLY A 356 -5.86 -12.71 2.70
C GLY A 356 -5.02 -11.56 3.27
N TRP A 357 -4.88 -11.55 4.59
CA TRP A 357 -4.22 -10.50 5.39
C TRP A 357 -2.88 -9.94 4.91
N SER A 358 -2.05 -10.77 4.26
CA SER A 358 -0.71 -10.36 3.78
C SER A 358 -0.66 -10.13 2.27
N ALA A 359 -1.78 -10.29 1.57
CA ALA A 359 -1.89 -10.27 0.12
C ALA A 359 -2.87 -9.19 -0.38
N ASP A 360 -3.98 -9.01 0.34
CA ASP A 360 -5.06 -8.05 0.11
C ASP A 360 -4.96 -6.82 1.02
N GLY A 361 -5.60 -5.74 0.58
CA GLY A 361 -5.84 -4.53 1.37
C GLY A 361 -5.09 -3.31 0.87
N LEU A 362 -4.32 -3.42 -0.22
CA LEU A 362 -3.57 -2.29 -0.79
C LEU A 362 -4.51 -1.15 -1.18
N PHE A 363 -5.66 -1.46 -1.77
CA PHE A 363 -6.67 -0.50 -2.18
C PHE A 363 -7.70 -0.26 -1.08
N ALA A 364 -8.34 -1.32 -0.57
CA ALA A 364 -9.42 -1.20 0.42
C ALA A 364 -8.96 -0.45 1.68
N ILE A 365 -7.76 -0.76 2.20
CA ILE A 365 -7.19 -0.10 3.38
C ILE A 365 -6.39 1.14 2.97
N GLY A 366 -5.54 1.01 1.94
CA GLY A 366 -4.61 2.08 1.55
C GLY A 366 -5.29 3.37 1.09
N ILE A 367 -6.44 3.31 0.43
CA ILE A 367 -7.22 4.51 0.07
C ILE A 367 -7.57 5.32 1.33
N GLY A 368 -7.97 4.66 2.41
CA GLY A 368 -8.32 5.33 3.67
C GLY A 368 -7.11 5.97 4.32
N ALA A 369 -5.95 5.33 4.30
CA ALA A 369 -4.73 5.87 4.91
C ALA A 369 -4.20 7.11 4.18
N LEU A 370 -4.28 7.14 2.85
CA LEU A 370 -3.68 8.21 2.05
C LEU A 370 -4.36 9.59 2.21
N PRO A 371 -3.61 10.68 2.02
CA PRO A 371 -4.15 12.02 1.81
C PRO A 371 -5.12 12.04 0.64
N GLU A 372 -6.15 12.88 0.73
CA GLU A 372 -7.24 12.88 -0.26
C GLU A 372 -6.76 13.05 -1.70
N ARG A 373 -5.71 13.86 -1.92
CA ARG A 373 -5.16 14.13 -3.26
C ARG A 373 -4.69 12.87 -4.01
N PHE A 374 -4.32 11.81 -3.31
CA PHE A 374 -3.85 10.56 -3.92
C PHE A 374 -4.96 9.53 -4.12
N ARG A 375 -6.09 9.65 -3.41
CA ARG A 375 -7.16 8.63 -3.44
C ARG A 375 -7.76 8.42 -4.83
N PRO A 376 -8.04 9.46 -5.64
CA PRO A 376 -8.56 9.27 -6.99
C PRO A 376 -7.66 8.42 -7.89
N GLY A 377 -6.33 8.52 -7.74
CA GLY A 377 -5.35 7.71 -8.46
C GLY A 377 -5.43 6.23 -8.07
N MET A 378 -5.55 5.94 -6.79
CA MET A 378 -5.73 4.55 -6.31
C MET A 378 -7.01 3.92 -6.86
N VAL A 379 -8.13 4.66 -6.84
CA VAL A 379 -9.40 4.19 -7.43
C VAL A 379 -9.23 3.94 -8.93
N TRP A 380 -8.61 4.88 -9.65
CA TRP A 380 -8.39 4.73 -11.08
C TRP A 380 -7.59 3.46 -11.40
N ILE A 381 -6.50 3.19 -10.68
CA ILE A 381 -5.69 1.97 -10.88
C ILE A 381 -6.54 0.73 -10.65
N TYR A 382 -7.34 0.72 -9.59
CA TYR A 382 -8.19 -0.44 -9.33
C TYR A 382 -9.19 -0.67 -10.46
N GLU A 383 -9.90 0.38 -10.89
CA GLU A 383 -10.97 0.28 -11.89
C GLU A 383 -10.45 0.03 -13.30
N ASN A 384 -9.22 0.41 -13.62
CA ASN A 384 -8.66 0.28 -14.97
C ASN A 384 -7.68 -0.89 -15.11
N PHE A 385 -6.97 -1.26 -14.03
CA PHE A 385 -5.98 -2.34 -14.08
C PHE A 385 -6.44 -3.60 -13.33
N VAL A 386 -7.06 -3.44 -12.17
CA VAL A 386 -7.33 -4.58 -11.26
C VAL A 386 -8.70 -5.22 -11.52
N GLU A 387 -9.74 -4.42 -11.76
CA GLU A 387 -11.08 -4.85 -12.19
C GLU A 387 -11.57 -4.01 -13.37
N PRO A 388 -10.84 -4.04 -14.50
CA PRO A 388 -11.28 -3.39 -15.74
C PRO A 388 -12.65 -3.92 -16.16
N ASP A 389 -13.41 -3.06 -16.84
CA ASP A 389 -14.71 -3.37 -17.44
C ASP A 389 -15.79 -3.92 -16.49
N THR A 390 -15.52 -3.93 -15.19
CA THR A 390 -16.46 -4.39 -14.17
C THR A 390 -17.31 -3.21 -13.74
N LYS A 391 -18.64 -3.34 -13.80
CA LYS A 391 -19.55 -2.28 -13.33
C LYS A 391 -19.45 -2.12 -11.80
N PRO A 392 -19.68 -0.92 -11.24
CA PRO A 392 -19.61 -0.71 -9.79
C PRO A 392 -20.40 -1.74 -8.98
N GLU A 393 -21.59 -2.14 -9.44
CA GLU A 393 -22.45 -3.10 -8.77
C GLU A 393 -21.93 -4.56 -8.78
N GLN A 394 -20.89 -4.85 -9.58
CA GLN A 394 -20.28 -6.18 -9.74
C GLN A 394 -18.90 -6.29 -9.10
N ARG A 395 -18.28 -5.15 -8.74
CA ARG A 395 -16.93 -5.12 -8.17
C ARG A 395 -16.90 -5.69 -6.76
N ILE A 396 -15.79 -6.34 -6.42
CA ILE A 396 -15.56 -6.86 -5.06
C ILE A 396 -14.72 -5.91 -4.19
N TYR A 397 -14.15 -4.85 -4.78
CA TYR A 397 -13.41 -3.80 -4.07
C TYR A 397 -12.28 -4.35 -3.18
N GLU A 398 -11.49 -5.29 -3.73
CA GLU A 398 -10.41 -6.04 -3.07
C GLU A 398 -10.85 -6.95 -1.91
N ALA A 399 -12.14 -6.99 -1.57
CA ALA A 399 -12.66 -7.83 -0.50
C ALA A 399 -12.83 -9.28 -0.97
N ARG A 400 -11.72 -10.01 -1.18
CA ARG A 400 -11.74 -11.38 -1.73
C ARG A 400 -12.23 -12.43 -0.75
N ILE A 401 -11.70 -12.46 0.46
CA ILE A 401 -11.96 -13.55 1.42
C ILE A 401 -12.24 -13.09 2.85
N ASP A 402 -11.68 -11.96 3.28
CA ASP A 402 -11.81 -11.49 4.66
C ASP A 402 -12.86 -10.38 4.78
N PRO A 403 -13.84 -10.50 5.68
CA PRO A 403 -14.87 -9.46 5.89
C PRO A 403 -14.30 -8.08 6.19
N ILE A 404 -13.15 -7.99 6.86
CA ILE A 404 -12.53 -6.72 7.22
C ILE A 404 -12.14 -5.88 6.01
N HIS A 405 -11.74 -6.51 4.89
CA HIS A 405 -11.45 -5.78 3.66
C HIS A 405 -12.72 -5.18 3.05
N ALA A 406 -13.88 -5.84 3.19
CA ALA A 406 -15.16 -5.25 2.79
C ALA A 406 -15.57 -4.09 3.71
N VAL A 407 -15.27 -4.18 5.02
CA VAL A 407 -15.45 -3.05 5.96
C VAL A 407 -14.62 -1.85 5.52
N TYR A 408 -13.32 -2.06 5.29
CA TYR A 408 -12.43 -1.00 4.81
C TYR A 408 -12.84 -0.44 3.46
N ALA A 409 -13.16 -1.28 2.47
CA ALA A 409 -13.63 -0.84 1.17
C ALA A 409 -14.90 0.02 1.30
N PHE A 410 -15.88 -0.41 2.10
CA PHE A 410 -17.09 0.35 2.33
C PHE A 410 -16.82 1.71 3.00
N VAL A 411 -15.90 1.79 3.96
CA VAL A 411 -15.58 3.07 4.60
C VAL A 411 -14.77 3.98 3.67
N ASN A 412 -13.77 3.43 3.00
CA ASN A 412 -12.70 4.22 2.40
C ASN A 412 -12.93 4.59 0.94
N TRP A 413 -13.68 3.79 0.18
CA TRP A 413 -13.81 4.03 -1.26
C TRP A 413 -14.55 5.34 -1.55
N PRO A 414 -13.95 6.32 -2.24
CA PRO A 414 -14.67 7.53 -2.62
C PRO A 414 -15.61 7.18 -3.77
N ILE A 415 -16.91 7.36 -3.56
CA ILE A 415 -17.95 7.12 -4.59
C ILE A 415 -18.53 8.44 -5.13
N ASP A 416 -18.25 9.53 -4.44
CA ASP A 416 -18.69 10.90 -4.71
C ASP A 416 -17.63 11.70 -5.48
N LYS A 417 -16.40 11.19 -5.56
CA LYS A 417 -15.29 11.79 -6.29
C LYS A 417 -14.95 10.89 -7.49
N PRO A 418 -14.81 11.45 -8.70
CA PRO A 418 -14.39 10.66 -9.85
C PRO A 418 -12.96 10.13 -9.65
N ALA A 419 -12.71 8.94 -10.17
CA ALA A 419 -11.34 8.44 -10.34
C ALA A 419 -10.55 9.42 -11.20
N ALA A 420 -9.25 9.60 -10.91
CA ALA A 420 -8.37 10.46 -11.69
C ALA A 420 -7.14 9.67 -12.13
N ASN A 421 -6.68 9.90 -13.35
CA ASN A 421 -5.49 9.22 -13.86
C ASN A 421 -4.30 9.47 -12.90
N PRO A 422 -3.61 8.43 -12.42
CA PRO A 422 -2.54 8.59 -11.45
C PRO A 422 -1.38 9.47 -11.93
N SER A 423 -1.16 9.61 -13.24
CA SER A 423 -0.17 10.55 -13.79
C SER A 423 -0.40 12.01 -13.36
N GLY A 424 -1.64 12.38 -13.01
CA GLY A 424 -1.95 13.73 -12.52
C GLY A 424 -1.86 13.89 -11.00
N VAL A 425 -1.65 12.81 -10.24
CA VAL A 425 -1.72 12.85 -8.77
C VAL A 425 -0.57 12.13 -8.06
N PHE A 426 0.15 11.22 -8.72
CA PHE A 426 1.27 10.46 -8.16
C PHE A 426 2.62 11.01 -8.64
N PRO A 427 3.69 10.89 -7.84
CA PRO A 427 5.04 11.09 -8.34
C PRO A 427 5.42 9.93 -9.29
N LEU A 428 5.62 10.26 -10.56
CA LEU A 428 5.92 9.26 -11.60
C LEU A 428 7.39 8.79 -11.62
N ALA A 429 8.28 9.57 -11.02
CA ALA A 429 9.67 9.19 -10.76
C ALA A 429 9.95 9.26 -9.26
N VAL A 430 10.43 8.14 -8.71
CA VAL A 430 10.64 7.93 -7.28
C VAL A 430 12.05 7.38 -7.05
N HIS A 431 12.70 7.90 -6.02
CA HIS A 431 13.95 7.38 -5.51
C HIS A 431 13.84 7.14 -4.01
N ASP A 432 14.34 5.98 -3.58
CA ASP A 432 14.52 5.62 -2.19
C ASP A 432 15.98 5.84 -1.80
N SER A 433 16.24 6.86 -0.99
CA SER A 433 17.58 7.28 -0.60
C SER A 433 18.29 6.27 0.31
N LEU A 434 17.52 5.54 1.14
CA LEU A 434 18.03 4.55 2.09
C LEU A 434 18.52 3.28 1.38
N HIS A 435 17.68 2.72 0.51
CA HIS A 435 17.94 1.44 -0.14
C HIS A 435 18.46 1.55 -1.57
N GLY A 436 18.41 2.75 -2.15
CA GLY A 436 18.80 3.01 -3.53
C GLY A 436 17.86 2.35 -4.54
N TYR A 437 16.57 2.31 -4.22
CA TYR A 437 15.54 1.91 -5.17
C TYR A 437 15.20 3.09 -6.09
N VAL A 438 15.05 2.83 -7.38
CA VAL A 438 14.60 3.82 -8.37
C VAL A 438 13.43 3.22 -9.11
N LEU A 439 12.37 3.99 -9.27
CA LEU A 439 11.21 3.69 -10.11
C LEU A 439 10.91 4.90 -10.98
N CYS A 440 10.77 4.70 -12.28
CA CYS A 440 10.29 5.72 -13.21
C CYS A 440 9.18 5.10 -14.06
N ARG A 441 8.06 5.80 -14.23
CA ARG A 441 6.92 5.36 -15.03
C ARG A 441 6.42 6.48 -15.92
N ASN A 442 6.15 6.21 -17.20
CA ASN A 442 5.71 7.27 -18.11
C ASN A 442 4.24 7.68 -17.91
N LYS A 443 3.34 6.70 -17.78
CA LYS A 443 1.90 6.94 -17.79
C LYS A 443 1.10 5.80 -17.17
N PHE A 444 -0.20 6.00 -17.05
CA PHE A 444 -1.17 4.99 -16.66
C PHE A 444 -2.24 4.88 -17.74
N GLU A 445 -1.98 4.06 -18.76
CA GLU A 445 -2.91 3.83 -19.89
C GLU A 445 -3.14 2.35 -20.18
N GLY A 446 -2.25 1.46 -19.75
CA GLY A 446 -2.46 0.02 -19.86
C GLY A 446 -1.18 -0.78 -20.06
N LYS A 447 -1.30 -1.87 -20.84
CA LYS A 447 -0.23 -2.87 -21.03
C LYS A 447 1.00 -2.35 -21.76
N ASP A 448 0.88 -1.22 -22.43
CA ASP A 448 1.94 -0.57 -23.18
C ASP A 448 2.67 0.50 -22.38
N ASP A 449 2.29 0.71 -21.11
CA ASP A 449 2.97 1.62 -20.18
C ASP A 449 4.42 1.17 -19.97
N CYS A 450 5.33 2.15 -19.91
CA CYS A 450 6.74 1.93 -19.67
C CYS A 450 7.07 2.12 -18.19
N LEU A 451 7.79 1.17 -17.63
CA LEU A 451 8.25 1.15 -16.24
C LEU A 451 9.73 0.78 -16.19
N PHE A 452 10.53 1.67 -15.61
CA PHE A 452 11.92 1.42 -15.21
C PHE A 452 11.95 1.14 -13.71
N THR A 453 12.64 0.08 -13.29
CA THR A 453 12.99 -0.11 -11.87
C THR A 453 14.42 -0.59 -11.70
N GLY A 454 15.06 -0.20 -10.61
CA GLY A 454 16.40 -0.67 -10.26
C GLY A 454 16.64 -0.58 -8.76
N LEU A 455 17.53 -1.43 -8.24
CA LEU A 455 17.84 -1.50 -6.80
C LEU A 455 19.35 -1.59 -6.58
N ALA A 456 19.92 -0.59 -5.92
CA ALA A 456 21.34 -0.57 -5.55
C ALA A 456 21.69 -1.55 -4.40
N ARG A 457 20.67 -2.00 -3.65
CA ARG A 457 20.79 -2.84 -2.45
C ARG A 457 21.62 -2.17 -1.34
N ARG A 458 21.20 -0.97 -0.94
CA ARG A 458 21.78 -0.25 0.19
C ARG A 458 20.91 -0.35 1.45
N GLY A 459 21.42 0.21 2.54
CA GLY A 459 20.69 0.35 3.80
C GLY A 459 20.58 -0.95 4.61
N PRO A 460 19.81 -0.91 5.70
CA PRO A 460 19.60 -2.06 6.58
C PRO A 460 19.00 -3.25 5.84
N VAL A 461 19.59 -4.43 6.05
CA VAL A 461 19.01 -5.69 5.57
C VAL A 461 18.05 -6.25 6.62
N GLY A 462 16.99 -6.90 6.17
CA GLY A 462 16.01 -7.55 7.04
C GLY A 462 16.46 -8.85 7.67
N TYR A 463 15.52 -9.51 8.35
CA TYR A 463 15.71 -10.83 8.94
C TYR A 463 16.02 -11.87 7.87
N HIS A 464 15.37 -11.76 6.71
CA HIS A 464 15.71 -12.53 5.51
C HIS A 464 16.61 -11.73 4.56
N LYS A 465 17.79 -12.28 4.22
CA LYS A 465 18.72 -11.66 3.26
C LYS A 465 18.12 -11.57 1.87
N ASN A 466 17.61 -10.40 1.48
CA ASN A 466 17.05 -10.18 0.16
C ASN A 466 18.08 -10.43 -0.96
N ARG A 467 17.75 -11.30 -1.92
CA ARG A 467 18.54 -11.57 -3.14
C ARG A 467 17.94 -10.90 -4.39
N ALA A 468 17.09 -9.88 -4.24
CA ALA A 468 16.45 -9.13 -5.32
C ALA A 468 17.46 -8.67 -6.38
N PRO A 469 17.32 -8.99 -7.67
CA PRO A 469 18.31 -8.65 -8.70
C PRO A 469 18.79 -7.18 -8.62
N GLN A 470 20.08 -6.93 -8.85
CA GLN A 470 20.62 -5.55 -9.00
C GLN A 470 20.46 -5.00 -10.42
N ARG A 471 20.16 -5.89 -11.37
CA ARG A 471 19.92 -5.57 -12.77
C ARG A 471 18.72 -4.63 -12.87
N VAL A 472 18.77 -3.60 -13.69
CA VAL A 472 17.60 -2.74 -13.95
C VAL A 472 16.59 -3.52 -14.77
N ASP A 473 15.31 -3.45 -14.41
CA ASP A 473 14.21 -3.96 -15.22
C ASP A 473 13.56 -2.81 -15.99
N VAL A 474 13.34 -3.02 -17.28
CA VAL A 474 12.64 -2.10 -18.17
C VAL A 474 11.48 -2.84 -18.80
N TRP A 475 10.27 -2.43 -18.45
CA TRP A 475 9.03 -2.96 -18.97
C TRP A 475 8.39 -1.90 -19.86
N GLY A 476 7.72 -2.30 -20.92
CA GLY A 476 7.04 -1.36 -21.80
C GLY A 476 6.64 -1.97 -23.13
N LEU A 477 5.54 -1.49 -23.71
CA LEU A 477 5.05 -1.94 -25.03
C LEU A 477 4.82 -3.47 -25.11
N GLY A 478 4.39 -4.08 -24.00
CA GLY A 478 4.27 -5.54 -23.84
C GLY A 478 5.59 -6.31 -23.72
N LEU A 479 6.73 -5.62 -23.61
CA LEU A 479 8.06 -6.21 -23.47
C LEU A 479 8.57 -6.14 -22.03
N ARG A 480 9.44 -7.10 -21.69
CA ARG A 480 10.28 -7.07 -20.48
C ARG A 480 11.73 -7.29 -20.88
N THR A 481 12.56 -6.28 -20.65
CA THR A 481 14.00 -6.32 -20.87
C THR A 481 14.71 -5.63 -19.71
N THR A 482 16.00 -5.35 -19.84
CA THR A 482 16.85 -4.84 -18.77
C THR A 482 18.02 -4.03 -19.28
N MET A 483 18.65 -3.27 -18.37
CA MET A 483 19.86 -2.52 -18.71
C MET A 483 20.82 -2.37 -17.53
N GLY A 484 21.99 -3.00 -17.63
CA GLY A 484 23.01 -2.92 -16.59
C GLY A 484 22.52 -3.20 -15.17
N SER A 485 23.23 -2.66 -14.19
CA SER A 485 22.97 -2.84 -12.76
C SER A 485 23.18 -1.55 -11.97
N LEU A 486 22.40 -1.35 -10.91
CA LEU A 486 22.64 -0.26 -9.96
C LEU A 486 23.46 -0.75 -8.77
N ARG A 487 24.51 -0.02 -8.38
CA ARG A 487 25.37 -0.32 -7.22
C ARG A 487 25.92 0.98 -6.64
N GLY A 488 26.08 1.05 -5.32
CA GLY A 488 26.68 2.21 -4.66
C GLY A 488 25.69 3.33 -4.33
N GLU A 489 26.21 4.44 -3.81
CA GLU A 489 25.44 5.57 -3.30
C GLU A 489 24.85 6.43 -4.40
N THR A 490 23.70 7.06 -4.13
CA THR A 490 23.11 8.04 -5.01
C THR A 490 23.74 9.41 -4.74
N THR A 491 24.44 9.97 -5.71
CA THR A 491 25.09 11.29 -5.60
C THR A 491 24.34 12.38 -6.38
N HIS A 492 23.41 11.98 -7.25
CA HIS A 492 22.54 12.88 -7.98
C HIS A 492 21.16 12.25 -8.17
N TRP A 493 20.10 13.04 -8.01
CA TRP A 493 18.73 12.66 -8.32
C TRP A 493 17.95 13.90 -8.74
N GLN A 494 17.29 13.82 -9.90
CA GLN A 494 16.39 14.83 -10.42
C GLN A 494 15.22 14.16 -11.15
N ALA A 495 14.03 14.24 -10.56
CA ALA A 495 12.80 13.73 -11.17
C ALA A 495 12.22 14.72 -12.19
N GLY A 496 11.63 14.21 -13.26
CA GLY A 496 10.87 14.93 -14.27
C GLY A 496 9.37 14.81 -14.05
N ALA A 497 8.60 15.78 -14.55
CA ALA A 497 7.15 15.85 -14.39
C ALA A 497 6.39 14.75 -15.15
N ASP A 498 6.99 14.19 -16.20
CA ASP A 498 6.48 13.11 -17.05
C ASP A 498 6.97 11.72 -16.63
N GLY A 499 7.59 11.62 -15.44
CA GLY A 499 8.22 10.40 -14.95
C GLY A 499 9.62 10.15 -15.48
N SER A 500 10.18 11.05 -16.30
CA SER A 500 11.61 11.04 -16.62
C SER A 500 12.44 11.23 -15.34
N ALA A 501 13.72 10.88 -15.37
CA ALA A 501 14.65 11.19 -14.30
C ALA A 501 16.09 11.24 -14.79
N CYS A 502 16.92 12.10 -14.19
CA CYS A 502 18.37 12.06 -14.27
C CYS A 502 18.94 11.72 -12.89
N PHE A 503 19.87 10.78 -12.81
CA PHE A 503 20.44 10.36 -11.53
C PHE A 503 21.82 9.74 -11.66
N THR A 504 22.58 9.71 -10.56
CA THR A 504 23.91 9.10 -10.53
C THR A 504 23.99 8.17 -9.33
N ILE A 505 24.29 6.89 -9.59
CA ILE A 505 24.39 5.85 -8.56
C ILE A 505 25.72 5.11 -8.74
N GLY A 506 26.53 5.06 -7.68
CA GLY A 506 27.87 4.46 -7.71
C GLY A 506 28.82 5.12 -8.69
N GLY A 507 28.65 6.42 -8.92
CA GLY A 507 29.43 7.19 -9.90
C GLY A 507 29.05 6.93 -11.36
N VAL A 508 28.02 6.13 -11.65
CA VAL A 508 27.50 5.93 -13.01
C VAL A 508 26.33 6.88 -13.23
N PRO A 509 26.41 7.83 -14.18
CA PRO A 509 25.30 8.70 -14.55
C PRO A 509 24.26 7.93 -15.38
N TRP A 510 22.98 8.14 -15.08
CA TRP A 510 21.81 7.56 -15.73
C TRP A 510 20.79 8.63 -16.10
N ALA A 511 20.00 8.35 -17.12
CA ALA A 511 18.73 9.04 -17.34
C ALA A 511 17.67 8.08 -17.90
N VAL A 512 16.42 8.35 -17.53
CA VAL A 512 15.20 7.78 -18.10
C VAL A 512 14.43 8.94 -18.71
N ASP A 513 14.13 8.86 -20.00
CA ASP A 513 13.45 9.89 -20.76
C ASP A 513 12.12 9.36 -21.31
N TYR A 514 11.03 9.97 -20.87
CA TYR A 514 9.66 9.73 -21.33
C TYR A 514 9.05 10.96 -22.03
N SER A 515 9.86 11.97 -22.35
CA SER A 515 9.39 13.23 -22.96
C SER A 515 8.83 13.05 -24.38
N GLY A 516 9.14 11.93 -25.05
CA GLY A 516 8.81 11.68 -26.45
C GLY A 516 9.62 12.51 -27.43
N ALA A 517 10.47 13.43 -26.98
CA ALA A 517 11.27 14.32 -27.84
C ALA A 517 12.23 13.56 -28.77
N SER A 518 12.64 12.36 -28.37
CA SER A 518 13.49 11.49 -29.18
C SER A 518 12.75 10.85 -30.38
N GLY A 519 11.42 10.87 -30.39
CA GLY A 519 10.59 10.05 -31.28
C GLY A 519 10.37 8.62 -30.77
N ALA A 520 10.95 8.25 -29.62
CA ALA A 520 10.72 6.98 -28.95
C ALA A 520 9.75 7.13 -27.77
N THR A 521 9.09 6.04 -27.37
CA THR A 521 8.22 6.01 -26.17
C THR A 521 9.04 6.10 -24.88
N ALA A 522 10.22 5.50 -24.86
CA ALA A 522 11.16 5.61 -23.75
C ALA A 522 12.60 5.51 -24.23
N VAL A 523 13.49 6.26 -23.57
CA VAL A 523 14.94 6.13 -23.74
C VAL A 523 15.57 5.99 -22.36
N ILE A 524 16.31 4.91 -22.14
CA ILE A 524 17.10 4.68 -20.94
C ILE A 524 18.55 4.78 -21.34
N VAL A 525 19.33 5.59 -20.62
CA VAL A 525 20.74 5.83 -20.91
C VAL A 525 21.59 5.70 -19.65
N ASN A 526 22.79 5.14 -19.80
CA ASN A 526 23.86 5.28 -18.82
C ASN A 526 25.18 5.65 -19.50
N VAL A 527 26.08 6.29 -18.75
CA VAL A 527 27.42 6.66 -19.24
C VAL A 527 28.49 5.89 -18.48
N GLY A 528 29.27 5.08 -19.19
CA GLY A 528 30.30 4.21 -18.60
C GLY A 528 29.78 2.99 -17.84
N GLY A 529 28.46 2.76 -17.82
CA GLY A 529 27.85 1.59 -17.21
C GLY A 529 27.78 0.38 -18.15
N GLU A 530 27.07 -0.65 -17.72
CA GLU A 530 26.81 -1.86 -18.51
C GLU A 530 25.72 -1.59 -19.57
N PRO A 531 25.86 -2.12 -20.80
CA PRO A 531 24.88 -1.92 -21.87
C PRO A 531 23.53 -2.61 -21.60
N GLY A 532 22.51 -2.13 -22.30
CA GLY A 532 21.20 -2.76 -22.38
C GLY A 532 21.24 -4.09 -23.11
N LYS A 533 20.31 -4.98 -22.79
CA LYS A 533 20.02 -6.12 -23.67
C LYS A 533 18.87 -5.72 -24.58
N ALA A 534 19.07 -5.83 -25.89
CA ALA A 534 17.94 -5.81 -26.81
C ALA A 534 16.95 -6.91 -26.40
N ALA A 535 15.68 -6.67 -26.67
CA ALA A 535 14.67 -7.69 -26.47
C ALA A 535 14.92 -8.85 -27.49
N GLY A 536 14.38 -10.04 -27.25
CA GLY A 536 14.70 -11.23 -28.05
C GLY A 536 14.44 -11.04 -29.56
N SER A 537 15.02 -11.90 -30.40
CA SER A 537 14.83 -11.85 -31.85
C SER A 537 13.35 -11.76 -32.23
N GLY A 538 12.98 -10.79 -33.08
CA GLY A 538 11.61 -10.53 -33.51
C GLY A 538 10.86 -9.41 -32.75
N GLN A 539 11.46 -8.81 -31.73
CA GLN A 539 10.86 -7.71 -30.97
C GLN A 539 11.34 -6.34 -31.45
N ALA A 540 10.85 -5.88 -32.61
CA ALA A 540 11.22 -4.60 -33.25
C ALA A 540 10.91 -3.33 -32.42
N ARG A 541 10.41 -3.47 -31.18
CA ARG A 541 10.01 -2.38 -30.29
C ARG A 541 11.09 -1.98 -29.29
N ALA A 542 12.25 -2.63 -29.29
CA ALA A 542 13.38 -2.28 -28.43
C ALA A 542 14.72 -2.42 -29.16
N ALA A 543 15.57 -1.38 -29.08
CA ALA A 543 16.93 -1.39 -29.63
C ALA A 543 17.94 -0.96 -28.57
N ALA A 544 19.09 -1.63 -28.54
CA ALA A 544 20.21 -1.30 -27.67
C ALA A 544 21.37 -0.76 -28.53
N HIS A 545 21.91 0.38 -28.12
CA HIS A 545 23.01 1.05 -28.82
C HIS A 545 24.13 1.40 -27.85
N THR A 546 25.37 1.39 -28.34
CA THR A 546 26.52 1.96 -27.67
C THR A 546 27.13 3.00 -28.59
N VAL A 547 27.23 4.24 -28.12
CA VAL A 547 27.73 5.37 -28.91
C VAL A 547 28.80 6.12 -28.11
N THR A 548 29.88 6.51 -28.77
CA THR A 548 30.94 7.34 -28.17
C THR A 548 30.79 8.79 -28.61
N ALA A 549 30.72 9.71 -27.65
CA ALA A 549 30.69 11.16 -27.90
C ALA A 549 31.49 11.88 -26.80
N GLY A 550 32.28 12.90 -27.16
CA GLY A 550 33.13 13.63 -26.21
C GLY A 550 34.05 12.76 -25.36
N GLY A 551 34.55 11.65 -25.92
CA GLY A 551 35.39 10.68 -25.19
C GLY A 551 34.65 9.81 -24.16
N LYS A 552 33.31 9.91 -24.07
CA LYS A 552 32.48 9.13 -23.14
C LYS A 552 31.68 8.08 -23.91
N THR A 553 31.44 6.94 -23.26
CA THR A 553 30.62 5.85 -23.81
C THR A 553 29.22 5.92 -23.26
N TYR A 554 28.25 6.18 -24.13
CA TYR A 554 26.82 6.18 -23.84
C TYR A 554 26.23 4.84 -24.23
N ASN A 555 25.59 4.15 -23.30
CA ASN A 555 24.76 2.99 -23.60
C ASN A 555 23.31 3.43 -23.56
N LEU A 556 22.55 3.09 -24.59
CA LEU A 556 21.14 3.45 -24.73
C LEU A 556 20.30 2.18 -24.92
N LEU A 557 19.13 2.17 -24.30
CA LEU A 557 18.03 1.26 -24.58
C LEU A 557 16.81 2.10 -24.99
N ILE A 558 16.37 1.94 -26.22
CA ILE A 558 15.32 2.74 -26.85
C ILE A 558 14.09 1.84 -27.05
N LEU A 559 12.93 2.25 -26.55
CA LEU A 559 11.65 1.56 -26.73
C LEU A 559 10.69 2.45 -27.52
N GLY A 560 10.01 1.88 -28.51
CA GLY A 560 9.06 2.63 -29.33
C GLY A 560 8.19 1.73 -30.21
N THR A 561 7.14 2.34 -30.77
CA THR A 561 6.33 1.70 -31.81
C THR A 561 6.77 2.23 -33.18
N GLY A 562 7.09 1.35 -34.11
CA GLY A 562 7.59 1.73 -35.44
C GLY A 562 9.12 1.83 -35.52
N ASN A 563 9.61 2.68 -36.42
CA ASN A 563 11.04 2.85 -36.66
C ASN A 563 11.70 3.59 -35.48
N LEU A 564 12.61 2.91 -34.79
CA LEU A 564 13.33 3.50 -33.68
C LEU A 564 14.40 4.47 -34.21
N PRO A 565 14.54 5.66 -33.59
CA PRO A 565 15.56 6.63 -33.99
C PRO A 565 16.96 6.10 -33.69
N ASP A 566 17.90 6.34 -34.60
CA ASP A 566 19.32 6.00 -34.38
C ASP A 566 20.03 7.13 -33.62
N PRO A 567 20.72 6.82 -32.50
CA PRO A 567 21.52 7.81 -31.79
C PRO A 567 22.76 8.20 -32.59
N LYS A 568 23.05 9.51 -32.66
CA LYS A 568 24.23 10.06 -33.35
C LYS A 568 25.10 10.86 -32.39
N ALA A 569 26.41 10.64 -32.44
CA ALA A 569 27.35 11.52 -31.76
C ALA A 569 27.37 12.91 -32.43
N ASP A 570 27.23 13.96 -31.62
CA ASP A 570 27.28 15.36 -32.05
C ASP A 570 28.20 16.11 -31.07
N GLY A 571 29.50 16.14 -31.38
CA GLY A 571 30.52 16.69 -30.48
C GLY A 571 30.63 15.89 -29.17
N ASP A 572 30.29 16.53 -28.05
CA ASP A 572 30.34 15.97 -26.70
C ASP A 572 29.03 15.37 -26.18
N LYS A 573 27.97 15.43 -27.00
CA LYS A 573 26.62 14.95 -26.71
C LYS A 573 26.13 13.94 -27.74
N ILE A 574 25.02 13.28 -27.41
CA ILE A 574 24.24 12.44 -28.33
C ILE A 574 23.02 13.24 -28.80
N THR A 575 22.72 13.17 -30.09
CA THR A 575 21.43 13.56 -30.67
C THR A 575 20.62 12.31 -30.98
N LEU A 576 19.35 12.33 -30.61
CA LEU A 576 18.41 11.24 -30.87
C LEU A 576 17.05 11.86 -31.17
N GLY A 577 16.63 11.84 -32.43
CA GLY A 577 15.46 12.61 -32.87
C GLY A 577 15.59 14.09 -32.51
N GLY A 578 14.60 14.63 -31.79
CA GLY A 578 14.60 16.00 -31.26
C GLY A 578 15.21 16.15 -29.86
N GLN A 579 15.74 15.07 -29.28
CA GLN A 579 16.35 15.08 -27.95
C GLN A 579 17.89 15.18 -28.04
N THR A 580 18.48 15.86 -27.05
CA THR A 580 19.94 15.86 -26.82
C THR A 580 20.27 15.28 -25.46
N ILE A 581 21.34 14.47 -25.39
CA ILE A 581 21.80 13.84 -24.16
C ILE A 581 23.28 14.19 -23.97
N ALA A 582 23.59 14.93 -22.92
CA ALA A 582 24.96 15.32 -22.58
C ALA A 582 25.36 14.78 -21.20
N CYS A 583 26.65 14.57 -20.96
CA CYS A 583 27.17 14.15 -19.67
C CYS A 583 28.45 14.91 -19.33
N ASP A 584 28.49 15.55 -18.16
CA ASP A 584 29.66 16.27 -17.64
C ASP A 584 30.67 15.35 -16.92
N GLY A 585 30.38 14.03 -16.88
CA GLY A 585 31.15 13.03 -16.15
C GLY A 585 30.58 12.71 -14.77
N GLN A 586 29.69 13.56 -14.24
CA GLN A 586 29.03 13.36 -12.95
C GLN A 586 27.53 13.13 -13.09
N LYS A 587 26.87 13.78 -14.05
CA LYS A 587 25.42 13.68 -14.29
C LYS A 587 25.09 13.77 -15.78
N ILE A 588 23.95 13.18 -16.16
CA ILE A 588 23.37 13.33 -17.48
C ILE A 588 22.41 14.52 -17.48
N THR A 589 22.46 15.33 -18.54
CA THR A 589 21.49 16.39 -18.83
C THR A 589 20.72 16.01 -20.09
N LEU A 590 19.40 15.97 -19.98
CA LEU A 590 18.48 15.82 -21.10
C LEU A 590 18.07 17.21 -21.61
N GLY A 591 18.18 17.46 -22.92
CA GLY A 591 17.92 18.78 -23.51
C GLY A 591 16.45 19.20 -23.46
N LYS A 592 15.54 18.23 -23.50
CA LYS A 592 14.10 18.38 -23.28
C LYS A 592 13.75 17.66 -21.99
N PHE A 593 13.93 18.34 -20.87
CA PHE A 593 13.61 17.85 -19.55
C PHE A 593 12.76 18.87 -18.82
N SER A 594 11.63 18.43 -18.27
CA SER A 594 10.77 19.25 -17.44
C SER A 594 10.88 18.74 -16.01
N PRO A 595 11.64 19.39 -15.12
CA PRO A 595 11.74 18.96 -13.72
C PRO A 595 10.35 18.86 -13.08
N ALA A 596 10.15 17.82 -12.26
CA ALA A 596 9.00 17.77 -11.36
C ALA A 596 9.04 18.99 -10.42
N ARG A 597 7.86 19.54 -10.13
CA ARG A 597 7.71 20.70 -9.26
C ARG A 597 7.81 20.36 -7.79
#